data_AF-A0A5H2Y8B0-F1
#
_entry.id   AF-A0A5H2Y8B0-F1
#
_cell.length_a   1.000
_cell.length_b   1.000
_cell.length_c   1.000
_cell.angle_alpha   90.00
_cell.angle_beta   90.00
_cell.angle_gamma   90.00
#
_symmetry.space_group_name_H-M   'P 1'
#
loop_
_entity.id
_entity.type
_entity.pdbx_description
1 polymer ?
#
loop_
_entity_poly.entity_id
_entity_poly.type
_entity_poly.pdbx_seq_one_letter_code
_entity_poly.pdbx_strand_id
1 'polypeptide(L)'
;MTERIGLFKAVMKRRWFPIVNATAITYIRDIKPFESFTVSTRLVGWDHKYFYIEQKFHSARGLHAIAYVRGVFRKKGGIVSVEEMLEVAGFDGPNPTLPAEIQHWKAMLEEKKNSNL
;
A
#
# COMPACT_ATOMS: atom_id res chain seq x y z
N MET A 1 1.90 -4.26 18.28
CA MET A 1 0.43 -4.40 18.19
C MET A 1 0.06 -4.21 16.72
N THR A 2 0.15 -5.28 15.93
CA THR A 2 0.00 -5.22 14.46
C THR A 2 -1.43 -5.61 14.17
N GLU A 3 -2.35 -4.67 14.29
CA GLU A 3 -3.74 -4.92 13.96
C GLU A 3 -3.80 -5.37 12.49
N ARG A 4 -4.18 -6.62 12.29
CA ARG A 4 -4.58 -7.14 10.97
C ARG A 4 -5.88 -6.42 10.64
N ILE A 5 -5.76 -5.22 10.08
CA ILE A 5 -6.91 -4.54 9.50
C ILE A 5 -7.44 -5.53 8.46
N GLY A 6 -8.64 -6.08 8.69
CA GLY A 6 -9.30 -7.03 7.81
C GLY A 6 -9.66 -6.43 6.44
N LEU A 7 -9.06 -5.30 6.09
CA LEU A 7 -9.27 -4.49 4.90
C LEU A 7 -9.17 -5.34 3.64
N PHE A 8 -8.20 -6.24 3.53
CA PHE A 8 -8.10 -7.11 2.34
C PHE A 8 -9.36 -7.96 2.14
N LYS A 9 -9.87 -8.61 3.21
CA LYS A 9 -11.10 -9.42 3.14
C LYS A 9 -12.31 -8.54 2.86
N ALA A 10 -12.35 -7.33 3.41
CA ALA A 10 -13.44 -6.39 3.24
C ALA A 10 -13.49 -5.78 1.82
N VAL A 11 -12.33 -5.46 1.24
CA VAL A 11 -12.11 -5.00 -0.14
C VAL A 11 -12.53 -6.10 -1.13
N MET A 12 -12.09 -7.34 -0.90
CA MET A 12 -12.43 -8.47 -1.77
C MET A 12 -13.95 -8.76 -1.77
N LYS A 13 -14.61 -8.73 -0.61
CA LYS A 13 -16.08 -8.89 -0.52
C LYS A 13 -16.84 -7.82 -1.29
N ARG A 14 -16.32 -6.59 -1.36
CA ARG A 14 -16.93 -5.45 -2.05
C ARG A 14 -16.55 -5.34 -3.53
N ARG A 15 -15.74 -6.30 -4.04
CA ARG A 15 -15.24 -6.30 -5.44
C ARG A 15 -14.53 -5.00 -5.80
N TRP A 16 -13.80 -4.43 -4.83
CA TRP A 16 -12.96 -3.27 -5.06
C TRP A 16 -11.64 -3.71 -5.69
N PHE A 17 -11.25 -3.03 -6.76
CA PHE A 17 -10.02 -3.32 -7.49
C PHE A 17 -8.97 -2.26 -7.18
N PRO A 18 -7.76 -2.65 -6.74
CA PRO A 18 -6.68 -1.70 -6.54
C PRO A 18 -6.16 -1.20 -7.89
N ILE A 19 -6.08 0.12 -8.04
CA ILE A 19 -5.40 0.79 -9.14
C ILE A 19 -4.12 1.37 -8.58
N VAL A 20 -3.00 0.82 -9.03
CA VAL A 20 -1.67 1.26 -8.65
C VAL A 20 -1.32 2.50 -9.46
N ASN A 21 -0.90 3.55 -8.75
CA ASN A 21 -0.42 4.78 -9.37
C ASN A 21 1.10 4.87 -9.37
N ALA A 22 1.75 4.46 -8.27
CA ALA A 22 3.20 4.39 -8.19
C ALA A 22 3.63 3.23 -7.29
N THR A 23 4.79 2.65 -7.57
CA THR A 23 5.45 1.68 -6.71
C THR A 23 6.92 2.00 -6.57
N ALA A 24 7.48 1.67 -5.42
CA ALA A 24 8.92 1.65 -5.19
C ALA A 24 9.24 0.33 -4.51
N ILE A 25 10.23 -0.40 -5.02
CA ILE A 25 10.65 -1.68 -4.43
C ILE A 25 12.16 -1.66 -4.24
N THR A 26 12.57 -2.11 -3.06
CA THR A 26 13.98 -2.34 -2.72
C THR A 26 14.18 -3.84 -2.62
N TYR A 27 15.05 -4.38 -3.47
CA TYR A 27 15.48 -5.78 -3.42
C TYR A 27 16.72 -5.89 -2.54
N ILE A 28 16.65 -6.80 -1.58
CA ILE A 28 17.68 -7.03 -0.56
C ILE A 28 18.42 -8.34 -0.85
N ARG A 29 17.70 -9.36 -1.32
CA ARG A 29 18.28 -10.64 -1.76
C ARG A 29 17.36 -11.40 -2.72
N ASP A 30 17.93 -12.43 -3.32
CA ASP A 30 17.28 -13.34 -4.24
C ASP A 30 16.27 -14.27 -3.55
N ILE A 31 15.10 -14.43 -4.18
CA ILE A 31 14.21 -15.57 -3.95
C ILE A 31 14.57 -16.60 -5.02
N LYS A 32 14.98 -17.81 -4.62
CA LYS A 32 15.37 -18.85 -5.58
C LYS A 32 14.15 -19.36 -6.38
N PRO A 33 14.35 -19.90 -7.59
CA PRO A 33 13.30 -20.61 -8.30
C PRO A 33 12.66 -21.67 -7.42
N PHE A 34 11.32 -21.72 -7.40
CA PHE A 34 10.51 -22.64 -6.60
C PHE A 34 10.63 -22.47 -5.07
N GLU A 35 11.30 -21.41 -4.59
CA GLU A 35 11.34 -21.07 -3.17
C GLU A 35 9.98 -20.50 -2.72
N SER A 36 9.44 -21.07 -1.64
CA SER A 36 8.22 -20.55 -1.02
C SER A 36 8.53 -19.27 -0.23
N PHE A 37 7.69 -18.25 -0.41
CA PHE A 37 7.79 -16.99 0.32
C PHE A 37 6.39 -16.49 0.71
N THR A 38 6.37 -15.60 1.70
CA THR A 38 5.17 -14.92 2.21
C THR A 38 5.29 -13.43 1.93
N VAL A 39 4.17 -12.81 1.56
CA VAL A 39 4.06 -11.36 1.44
C VAL A 39 3.22 -10.82 2.58
N SER A 40 3.84 -10.02 3.45
CA SER A 40 3.13 -9.29 4.49
C SER A 40 2.71 -7.94 3.95
N THR A 41 1.41 -7.66 3.92
CA THR A 41 0.85 -6.39 3.44
C THR A 41 0.35 -5.57 4.63
N ARG A 42 0.75 -4.31 4.71
CA ARG A 42 0.36 -3.38 5.77
C ARG A 42 -0.07 -2.04 5.17
N LEU A 43 -1.25 -1.55 5.56
CA LEU A 43 -1.63 -0.16 5.27
C LEU A 43 -0.77 0.76 6.15
N VAL A 44 0.05 1.59 5.52
CA VAL A 44 0.94 2.53 6.21
C VAL A 44 0.20 3.83 6.53
N GLY A 45 -0.72 4.22 5.66
CA GLY A 45 -1.58 5.37 5.84
C GLY A 45 -2.23 5.78 4.53
N TRP A 46 -2.81 6.97 4.51
CA TRP A 46 -3.51 7.53 3.36
C TRP A 46 -3.42 9.05 3.41
N ASP A 47 -3.71 9.70 2.28
CA ASP A 47 -4.02 11.13 2.22
C ASP A 47 -5.41 11.33 1.59
N HIS A 48 -5.72 12.54 1.11
CA HIS A 48 -7.02 12.86 0.49
C HIS A 48 -7.30 12.09 -0.80
N LYS A 49 -6.28 11.50 -1.44
CA LYS A 49 -6.39 10.90 -2.76
C LYS A 49 -5.93 9.45 -2.81
N TYR A 50 -4.86 9.11 -2.10
CA TYR A 50 -4.18 7.83 -2.22
C TYR A 50 -4.05 7.11 -0.87
N PHE A 51 -4.09 5.78 -0.93
CA PHE A 51 -3.58 4.93 0.13
C PHE A 51 -2.12 4.55 -0.12
N TYR A 52 -1.40 4.27 0.97
CA TYR A 52 -0.01 3.84 0.97
C TYR A 52 0.11 2.50 1.67
N ILE A 53 0.59 1.50 0.96
CA ILE A 53 0.77 0.14 1.46
C ILE A 53 2.25 -0.23 1.46
N GLU A 54 2.70 -0.89 2.51
CA GLU A 54 3.98 -1.57 2.61
C GLU A 54 3.77 -3.07 2.36
N GLN A 55 4.61 -3.66 1.51
CA GLN A 55 4.67 -5.09 1.28
C GLN A 55 6.07 -5.60 1.60
N LYS A 56 6.18 -6.57 2.50
CA LYS A 56 7.45 -7.22 2.83
C LYS A 56 7.44 -8.67 2.36
N PHE A 57 8.46 -9.04 1.60
CA PHE A 57 8.64 -10.37 1.04
C PHE A 57 9.60 -11.16 1.92
N HIS A 58 9.11 -12.22 2.56
CA HIS A 58 9.89 -13.03 3.50
C HIS A 58 9.88 -14.50 3.10
N SER A 59 11.00 -15.19 3.24
CA SER A 59 11.06 -16.66 3.23
C SER A 59 11.75 -17.18 4.49
N ALA A 60 11.98 -18.48 4.59
CA ALA A 60 12.83 -19.06 5.63
C ALA A 60 14.26 -18.46 5.64
N ARG A 61 14.72 -17.90 4.51
CA ARG A 61 16.01 -17.20 4.39
C ARG A 61 15.94 -15.74 4.86
N GLY A 62 14.81 -15.25 5.34
CA GLY A 62 14.64 -13.89 5.83
C GLY A 62 13.97 -12.95 4.83
N LEU A 63 14.25 -11.65 4.94
CA LEU A 63 13.65 -10.59 4.13
C LEU A 63 14.32 -10.49 2.76
N HIS A 64 13.52 -10.43 1.69
CA HIS A 64 13.97 -10.39 0.30
C HIS A 64 13.72 -9.05 -0.37
N ALA A 65 12.57 -8.45 -0.10
CA ALA A 65 12.21 -7.17 -0.68
C ALA A 65 11.25 -6.40 0.23
N ILE A 66 11.31 -5.08 0.14
CA ILE A 66 10.33 -4.15 0.71
C ILE A 66 9.78 -3.34 -0.46
N ALA A 67 8.46 -3.31 -0.60
CA ALA A 67 7.79 -2.49 -1.59
C ALA A 67 6.82 -1.51 -0.93
N TYR A 68 6.81 -0.29 -1.44
CA TYR A 68 5.77 0.70 -1.19
C TYR A 68 4.87 0.83 -2.41
N VAL A 69 3.57 0.84 -2.16
CA VAL A 69 2.53 0.94 -3.20
C VAL A 69 1.64 2.14 -2.87
N ARG A 70 1.52 3.06 -3.83
CA ARG A 70 0.58 4.18 -3.81
C ARG A 70 -0.54 3.89 -4.80
N GLY A 71 -1.78 3.94 -4.35
CA GLY A 71 -2.92 3.60 -5.21
C GLY A 71 -4.25 4.14 -4.73
N VAL A 72 -5.28 3.84 -5.53
CA VAL A 72 -6.70 4.09 -5.23
C VAL A 72 -7.49 2.80 -5.43
N PHE A 73 -8.62 2.64 -4.74
CA PHE A 73 -9.52 1.53 -5.01
C PHE A 73 -10.59 1.98 -6.00
N ARG A 74 -11.00 1.09 -6.90
CA ARG A 74 -12.12 1.32 -7.83
C ARG A 74 -13.23 0.33 -7.56
N LYS A 75 -14.47 0.81 -7.55
CA LYS A 75 -15.70 0.01 -7.51
C LYS A 75 -16.49 0.16 -8.81
N LYS A 76 -17.53 -0.66 -8.99
CA LYS A 76 -18.50 -0.49 -10.07
C LYS A 76 -19.24 0.84 -9.83
N GLY A 77 -18.81 1.91 -10.51
CA GLY A 77 -19.35 3.26 -10.33
C GLY A 77 -18.30 4.36 -10.09
N GLY A 78 -17.03 4.03 -9.87
CA GLY A 78 -15.97 5.04 -9.75
C GLY A 78 -14.85 4.70 -8.78
N ILE A 79 -14.07 5.71 -8.43
CA ILE A 79 -13.03 5.64 -7.41
C ILE A 79 -13.71 5.59 -6.02
N VAL A 80 -13.20 4.72 -5.16
CA VAL A 80 -13.56 4.62 -3.76
C VAL A 80 -12.85 5.74 -3.01
N SER A 81 -13.60 6.54 -2.26
CA SER A 81 -13.00 7.61 -1.46
C SER A 81 -12.28 7.04 -0.24
N VAL A 82 -11.44 7.87 0.39
CA VAL A 82 -10.71 7.48 1.60
C VAL A 82 -11.70 7.24 2.73
N GLU A 83 -12.72 8.08 2.86
CA GLU A 83 -13.76 7.97 3.89
C GLU A 83 -14.51 6.64 3.79
N GLU A 84 -14.92 6.25 2.57
CA GLU A 84 -15.56 4.94 2.34
C GLU A 84 -14.59 3.78 2.69
N MET A 85 -13.30 3.93 2.40
CA MET A 85 -12.30 2.94 2.78
C MET A 85 -12.12 2.82 4.29
N LEU A 86 -12.13 3.94 5.02
CA LEU A 86 -12.01 3.97 6.48
C LEU A 86 -13.23 3.40 7.19
N GLU A 87 -14.43 3.74 6.71
CA GLU A 87 -15.67 3.15 7.19
C GLU A 87 -15.64 1.62 7.05
N VAL A 88 -15.17 1.13 5.90
CA VAL A 88 -15.01 -0.31 5.64
C VAL A 88 -13.91 -0.95 6.48
N ALA A 89 -12.85 -0.20 6.79
CA ALA A 89 -11.79 -0.63 7.69
C ALA A 89 -12.23 -0.65 9.16
N GLY A 90 -13.36 -0.01 9.49
CA GLY A 90 -13.79 0.24 10.86
C GLY A 90 -12.82 1.16 11.60
N PHE A 91 -12.16 2.07 10.90
CA PHE A 91 -11.18 2.99 11.46
C PHE A 91 -11.81 4.37 11.63
N ASP A 92 -11.90 4.83 12.88
CA ASP A 92 -12.44 6.14 13.29
C ASP A 92 -11.36 7.05 13.91
N GLY A 93 -10.10 6.63 13.84
CA GLY A 93 -8.97 7.38 14.37
C GLY A 93 -8.57 8.60 13.53
N PRO A 94 -7.65 9.44 14.04
CA PRO A 94 -7.12 10.57 13.29
C PRO A 94 -6.35 10.09 12.05
N ASN A 95 -6.23 10.98 11.05
CA ASN A 95 -5.41 10.70 9.88
C ASN A 95 -3.98 10.33 10.30
N PRO A 96 -3.45 9.18 9.85
CA PRO A 96 -2.14 8.73 10.26
C PRO A 96 -1.07 9.67 9.72
N THR A 97 -0.13 10.07 10.59
CA THR A 97 1.09 10.72 10.13
C THR A 97 1.89 9.73 9.30
N LEU A 98 2.07 10.01 8.01
CA LEU A 98 2.84 9.14 7.13
C LEU A 98 4.30 9.06 7.60
N PRO A 99 4.95 7.89 7.59
CA PRO A 99 6.37 7.77 7.91
C PRO A 99 7.23 8.63 6.98
N ALA A 100 8.39 9.08 7.48
CA ALA A 100 9.31 9.94 6.73
C ALA A 100 9.70 9.36 5.36
N GLU A 101 9.92 8.05 5.27
CA GLU A 101 10.20 7.35 4.00
C GLU A 101 9.10 7.56 2.95
N ILE A 102 7.83 7.48 3.35
CA ILE A 102 6.70 7.73 2.46
C ILE A 102 6.63 9.21 2.09
N GLN A 103 6.89 10.12 3.03
CA GLN A 103 6.89 11.55 2.74
C GLN A 103 7.98 11.93 1.72
N HIS A 104 9.21 11.42 1.90
CA HIS A 104 10.29 11.62 0.93
C HIS A 104 9.97 11.01 -0.43
N TRP A 105 9.39 9.81 -0.44
CA TRP A 105 8.96 9.19 -1.68
C TRP A 105 7.87 10.00 -2.39
N LYS A 106 6.89 10.55 -1.66
CA LYS A 106 5.88 11.47 -2.20
C LYS A 106 6.52 12.70 -2.82
N ALA A 107 7.47 13.34 -2.12
CA ALA A 107 8.18 14.51 -2.64
C ALA A 107 8.90 14.18 -3.96
N MET A 108 9.58 13.03 -4.03
CA MET A 108 10.21 12.54 -5.27
C MET A 108 9.18 12.32 -6.40
N LEU A 109 7.99 11.80 -6.09
CA LEU A 109 6.94 11.60 -7.10
C LEU A 109 6.36 12.92 -7.62
N GLU A 110 6.23 13.93 -6.77
CA GLU A 110 5.82 15.29 -7.20
C GLU A 110 6.90 15.93 -8.07
N GLU A 111 8.18 15.79 -7.71
CA GLU A 111 9.27 16.28 -8.55
C GLU A 111 9.26 15.59 -9.93
N LYS A 112 9.12 14.26 -9.97
CA LYS A 112 8.98 13.52 -11.24
C LYS A 112 7.83 14.03 -12.09
N LYS A 113 6.70 14.38 -11.47
CA LYS A 113 5.55 14.94 -12.18
C LYS A 113 5.89 16.31 -12.75
N ASN A 114 6.56 17.17 -11.99
CA ASN A 114 6.92 18.52 -12.43
C ASN A 114 8.00 18.52 -13.53
N SER A 115 8.97 17.60 -13.49
CA SER A 115 10.03 17.53 -14.52
C SER A 115 9.56 16.90 -15.84
N ASN A 116 8.38 16.26 -15.89
CA ASN A 116 7.89 15.53 -17.06
C ASN A 116 6.50 16.02 -17.53
N LEU A 117 6.06 17.17 -17.06
CA LEU A 117 4.89 17.93 -17.53
C LEU A 117 5.36 19.24 -18.15
#